data_AF-A0A1Y4D340-F1
#
_entry.id   AF-A0A1Y4D340-F1
#
_cell.length_a   1.000
_cell.length_b   1.000
_cell.length_c   1.000
_cell.angle_alpha   90.00
_cell.angle_beta   90.00
_cell.angle_gamma   90.00
#
_symmetry.space_group_name_H-M   'P 1'
#
loop_
_entity.id
_entity.type
_entity.pdbx_description
1 polymer ?
#
loop_
_entity_poly.entity_id
_entity_poly.type
_entity_poly.pdbx_seq_one_letter_code
_entity_poly.pdbx_strand_id
1 'polypeptide(L)'
;MSRLFCNFVRCKDNLFSKEETNMAKYVMYQTNDLNENGKPIVYPRMMLEGKSTTEHMAEFISEASSFTTGEVKGILEMMSRFLAQEMGNGRSVKLDGIGVFSPSLGLAKGKEEDEVDLARRNARSVRIKGVNFRADTELIRKTESACTLERAQDKPDYSSVHLSAEERLAKAQAFLEEHPFMTVSDYCQLTGLGRSTACVELRRWKEQTDSGITVAGRGSHRVYIKKNG
;
A
#
# COMPACT_ATOMS: atom_id res chain seq x y z
N MET A 1 50.91 -22.43 31.33
CA MET A 1 50.28 -23.02 30.13
C MET A 1 48.82 -23.30 30.43
N SER A 2 47.94 -22.54 29.75
CA SER A 2 46.60 -22.92 29.28
C SER A 2 45.58 -23.47 30.30
N ARG A 3 44.83 -22.56 30.93
CA ARG A 3 43.41 -22.76 31.23
C ARG A 3 42.64 -21.82 30.32
N LEU A 4 41.81 -22.34 29.42
CA LEU A 4 40.70 -21.62 28.76
C LEU A 4 39.92 -22.59 27.85
N PHE A 5 38.61 -22.32 27.75
CA PHE A 5 37.57 -23.01 26.96
C PHE A 5 37.03 -24.31 27.58
N CYS A 6 35.71 -24.52 27.75
CA CYS A 6 34.57 -23.87 27.13
C CYS A 6 33.35 -24.01 28.07
N ASN A 7 32.89 -22.92 28.67
CA ASN A 7 31.53 -22.80 29.19
C ASN A 7 30.76 -21.95 28.18
N PHE A 8 30.22 -22.59 27.15
CA PHE A 8 29.26 -21.98 26.24
C PHE A 8 27.91 -21.90 26.98
N VAL A 9 27.82 -20.91 27.87
CA VAL A 9 26.60 -20.55 28.59
C VAL A 9 25.63 -19.94 27.59
N ARG A 10 24.68 -20.78 27.16
CA ARG A 10 23.24 -20.52 27.14
C ARG A 10 22.87 -19.02 27.24
N CYS A 11 22.90 -18.32 26.11
CA CYS A 11 22.26 -17.01 25.95
C CYS A 11 21.16 -17.15 24.89
N LYS A 12 20.10 -17.87 25.26
CA LYS A 12 18.80 -17.78 24.60
C LYS A 12 17.84 -17.21 25.62
N ASP A 13 17.02 -16.28 25.15
CA ASP A 13 15.82 -15.79 25.80
C ASP A 13 16.07 -14.84 26.98
N ASN A 14 16.45 -13.58 26.70
CA ASN A 14 16.05 -12.39 27.50
C ASN A 14 16.64 -11.08 26.97
N LEU A 15 16.17 -10.62 25.80
CA LEU A 15 16.28 -9.20 25.41
C LEU A 15 14.92 -8.52 25.21
N PHE A 16 13.82 -9.20 25.54
CA PHE A 16 12.49 -8.61 25.64
C PHE A 16 12.14 -8.42 27.12
N SER A 17 12.69 -7.40 27.76
CA SER A 17 12.15 -6.97 29.05
C SER A 17 12.17 -5.45 29.16
N LYS A 18 10.94 -4.90 29.23
CA LYS A 18 10.53 -3.49 29.31
C LYS A 18 10.40 -2.76 27.98
N GLU A 19 9.19 -2.82 27.44
CA GLU A 19 8.59 -1.72 26.70
C GLU A 19 7.08 -1.86 26.83
N GLU A 20 6.38 -0.73 26.95
CA GLU A 20 4.92 -0.66 27.01
C GLU A 20 4.31 -1.64 26.00
N THR A 21 3.30 -2.41 26.42
CA THR A 21 2.51 -3.23 25.48
C THR A 21 1.83 -2.28 24.51
N ASN A 22 2.54 -1.89 23.45
CA ASN A 22 2.03 -0.97 22.46
C ASN A 22 1.08 -1.79 21.59
N MET A 23 -0.19 -1.76 21.97
CA MET A 23 -1.24 -2.54 21.34
C MET A 23 -1.46 -1.99 19.93
N ALA A 24 -1.26 -2.82 18.92
CA ALA A 24 -1.55 -2.43 17.55
C ALA A 24 -3.09 -2.37 17.38
N LYS A 25 -3.61 -1.24 16.94
CA LYS A 25 -5.05 -1.06 16.73
C LYS A 25 -5.49 -1.65 15.39
N TYR A 26 -6.71 -2.17 15.34
CA TYR A 26 -7.37 -2.53 14.08
C TYR A 26 -8.80 -2.00 14.01
N VAL A 27 -9.27 -1.81 12.77
CA VAL A 27 -10.64 -1.41 12.44
C VAL A 27 -11.28 -2.42 11.50
N MET A 28 -12.59 -2.61 11.61
CA MET A 28 -13.34 -3.43 10.67
C MET A 28 -13.68 -2.59 9.43
N TYR A 29 -13.09 -2.94 8.29
CA TYR A 29 -13.27 -2.27 7.02
C TYR A 29 -14.35 -2.99 6.20
N GLN A 30 -15.34 -2.24 5.71
CA GLN A 30 -16.35 -2.75 4.78
C GLN A 30 -15.92 -2.48 3.34
N THR A 31 -15.92 -3.52 2.52
CA THR A 31 -15.73 -3.39 1.08
C THR A 31 -17.05 -3.16 0.38
N ASN A 32 -16.97 -2.66 -0.86
CA ASN A 32 -18.12 -2.59 -1.76
C ASN A 32 -18.45 -3.94 -2.40
N ASP A 33 -17.57 -4.94 -2.24
CA ASP A 33 -17.78 -6.28 -2.76
C ASP A 33 -18.73 -7.05 -1.84
N LEU A 34 -19.68 -7.74 -2.46
CA LEU A 34 -20.65 -8.57 -1.76
C LEU A 34 -20.13 -10.00 -1.67
N ASN A 35 -20.37 -10.65 -0.53
CA ASN A 35 -20.16 -12.08 -0.40
C ASN A 35 -21.23 -12.86 -1.19
N GLU A 36 -21.08 -14.19 -1.22
CA GLU A 36 -22.02 -15.10 -1.88
C GLU A 36 -23.49 -14.93 -1.42
N ASN A 37 -23.70 -14.33 -0.24
CA ASN A 37 -25.01 -14.06 0.36
C ASN A 37 -25.49 -12.61 0.15
N GLY A 38 -24.85 -11.83 -0.73
CA GLY A 38 -25.24 -10.45 -1.03
C GLY A 38 -24.96 -9.43 0.08
N LYS A 39 -24.16 -9.77 1.10
CA LYS A 39 -23.77 -8.86 2.19
C LYS A 39 -22.37 -8.28 1.95
N PRO A 40 -22.11 -7.02 2.32
CA PRO A 40 -20.77 -6.43 2.21
C PRO A 40 -19.72 -7.26 2.95
N ILE A 41 -18.59 -7.53 2.30
CA ILE A 41 -17.48 -8.25 2.93
C ILE A 41 -16.78 -7.30 3.91
N VAL A 42 -16.65 -7.74 5.16
CA VAL A 42 -15.97 -7.02 6.24
C VAL A 42 -14.67 -7.75 6.59
N TYR A 43 -13.55 -7.04 6.64
CA TYR A 43 -12.28 -7.60 7.11
C TYR A 43 -11.57 -6.68 8.12
N PRO A 44 -10.79 -7.24 9.06
CA PRO A 44 -9.97 -6.46 9.97
C PRO A 44 -8.81 -5.82 9.21
N ARG A 45 -8.59 -4.53 9.44
CA ARG A 45 -7.47 -3.77 8.89
C ARG A 45 -6.70 -3.13 10.03
N MET A 46 -5.40 -3.43 10.12
CA MET A 46 -4.49 -2.81 11.07
C MET A 46 -4.39 -1.30 10.80
N MET A 47 -4.42 -0.51 11.86
CA MET A 47 -4.13 0.92 11.84
C MET A 47 -2.62 1.10 12.01
N LEU A 48 -1.99 1.74 11.02
CA LEU A 48 -0.56 2.02 11.05
C LEU A 48 -0.33 3.37 11.71
N GLU A 49 0.05 3.36 12.99
CA GLU A 49 0.40 4.56 13.76
C GLU A 49 1.89 4.89 13.53
N GLY A 50 2.18 5.52 12.39
CA GLY A 50 3.52 5.99 12.05
C GLY A 50 4.35 5.03 11.19
N LYS A 51 5.66 5.31 11.11
CA LYS A 51 6.62 4.57 10.30
C LYS A 51 7.95 4.48 11.05
N SER A 52 8.50 3.28 11.18
CA SER A 52 9.88 3.10 11.62
C SER A 52 10.84 3.55 10.51
N THR A 53 11.95 4.18 10.89
CA THR A 53 12.94 4.74 9.96
C THR A 53 14.22 3.92 9.96
N THR A 54 15.05 4.11 8.92
CA THR A 54 16.39 3.52 8.88
C THR A 54 17.25 4.01 10.05
N GLU A 55 17.04 5.23 10.54
CA GLU A 55 17.73 5.76 11.71
C GLU A 55 17.39 4.96 12.95
N HIS A 56 16.09 4.80 13.23
CA HIS A 56 15.62 4.08 14.41
C HIS A 56 16.07 2.63 14.41
N MET A 57 16.07 1.97 13.25
CA MET A 57 16.61 0.61 13.13
C MET A 57 18.12 0.56 13.39
N ALA A 58 18.87 1.57 12.93
CA ALA A 58 20.32 1.63 13.16
C ALA A 58 20.65 1.86 14.64
N GLU A 59 19.91 2.73 15.31
CA GLU A 59 19.99 2.95 16.77
C GLU A 59 19.67 1.65 17.53
N PHE A 60 18.54 1.01 17.23
CA PHE A 60 18.13 -0.26 17.84
C PHE A 60 19.21 -1.35 17.70
N ILE A 61 19.77 -1.53 16.49
CA ILE A 61 20.83 -2.52 16.26
C ILE A 61 22.11 -2.12 16.99
N SER A 62 22.45 -0.83 17.02
CA SER A 62 23.66 -0.35 17.70
C SER A 62 23.60 -0.54 19.20
N GLU A 63 22.43 -0.34 19.82
CA GLU A 63 22.21 -0.61 21.24
C GLU A 63 22.27 -2.10 21.58
N ALA A 64 21.80 -2.96 20.66
CA ALA A 64 21.75 -4.41 20.86
C ALA A 64 23.04 -5.15 20.43
N SER A 65 24.04 -4.46 19.88
CA SER A 65 25.24 -5.09 19.31
C SER A 65 26.49 -4.22 19.43
N SER A 66 27.61 -4.67 18.84
CA SER A 66 28.83 -3.87 18.74
C SER A 66 28.89 -2.98 17.49
N PHE A 67 27.87 -3.04 16.62
CA PHE A 67 27.84 -2.23 15.41
C PHE A 67 27.53 -0.78 15.73
N THR A 68 28.21 0.14 15.05
CA THR A 68 27.85 1.55 15.05
C THR A 68 26.67 1.81 14.11
N THR A 69 25.90 2.86 14.37
CA THR A 69 24.80 3.28 13.48
C THR A 69 25.29 3.52 12.04
N GLY A 70 26.53 4.01 11.87
CA GLY A 70 27.18 4.19 10.57
C GLY A 70 27.44 2.87 9.84
N GLU A 71 27.94 1.85 10.52
CA GLU A 71 28.14 0.51 9.95
C GLU A 71 26.82 -0.12 9.51
N VAL A 72 25.78 -0.02 10.33
CA VAL A 72 24.44 -0.56 10.01
C VAL A 72 23.90 0.09 8.74
N LYS A 73 23.94 1.43 8.65
CA LYS A 73 23.51 2.16 7.44
C LYS A 73 24.32 1.77 6.21
N GLY A 74 25.65 1.63 6.37
CA GLY A 74 26.54 1.19 5.30
C GLY A 74 26.20 -0.21 4.78
N ILE A 75 25.92 -1.16 5.69
CA ILE A 75 25.50 -2.52 5.33
C ILE A 75 24.18 -2.50 4.54
N LEU A 76 23.21 -1.69 4.95
CA LEU A 76 21.91 -1.58 4.25
C LEU A 76 22.06 -1.02 2.83
N GLU A 77 22.90 0.00 2.65
CA GLU A 77 23.23 0.54 1.33
C GLU A 77 23.91 -0.51 0.44
N MET A 78 24.86 -1.27 1.00
CA MET A 78 25.52 -2.35 0.26
C MET A 78 24.57 -3.50 -0.07
N MET A 79 23.65 -3.83 0.82
CA MET A 79 22.59 -4.81 0.58
C MET A 79 21.68 -4.37 -0.57
N SER A 80 21.30 -3.09 -0.62
CA SER A 80 20.52 -2.52 -1.74
C SER A 80 21.23 -2.70 -3.08
N ARG A 81 22.54 -2.42 -3.13
CA ARG A 81 23.37 -2.61 -4.33
C ARG A 81 23.46 -4.07 -4.76
N PHE A 82 23.66 -4.97 -3.80
CA PHE A 82 23.69 -6.41 -4.05
C PHE A 82 22.35 -6.90 -4.64
N LEU A 83 21.22 -6.49 -4.04
CA LEU A 83 19.88 -6.82 -4.55
C LEU A 83 19.69 -6.32 -5.99
N ALA A 84 20.05 -5.07 -6.27
CA ALA A 84 19.94 -4.48 -7.60
C ALA A 84 20.80 -5.23 -8.64
N GLN A 85 22.03 -5.60 -8.28
CA GLN A 85 22.94 -6.33 -9.16
C GLN A 85 22.41 -7.74 -9.47
N GLU A 86 22.02 -8.50 -8.45
CA GLU A 86 21.55 -9.88 -8.64
C GLU A 86 20.23 -9.93 -9.41
N MET A 87 19.30 -9.03 -9.11
CA MET A 87 18.05 -8.93 -9.88
C MET A 87 18.28 -8.42 -11.30
N GLY A 88 19.25 -7.52 -11.50
CA GLY A 88 19.70 -7.10 -12.83
C GLY A 88 20.28 -8.26 -13.66
N ASN A 89 20.90 -9.24 -12.98
CA ASN A 89 21.38 -10.48 -13.58
C ASN A 89 20.27 -11.54 -13.78
N GLY A 90 19.00 -11.19 -13.54
CA GLY A 90 17.86 -12.09 -13.72
C GLY A 90 17.65 -13.10 -12.59
N ARG A 91 18.25 -12.88 -11.41
CA ARG A 91 18.08 -13.75 -10.25
C ARG A 91 17.02 -13.21 -9.30
N SER A 92 16.36 -14.11 -8.57
CA SER A 92 15.69 -13.74 -7.33
C SER A 92 16.67 -13.84 -6.16
N VAL A 93 16.49 -13.01 -5.15
CA VAL A 93 17.33 -13.00 -3.96
C VAL A 93 16.48 -13.37 -2.75
N LYS A 94 16.85 -14.46 -2.08
CA LYS A 94 16.28 -14.85 -0.78
C LYS A 94 17.19 -14.36 0.34
N LEU A 95 16.62 -13.62 1.29
CA LEU A 95 17.25 -13.29 2.55
C LEU A 95 16.52 -14.07 3.64
N ASP A 96 17.23 -14.99 4.31
CA ASP A 96 16.63 -15.85 5.31
C ASP A 96 16.07 -15.04 6.48
N GLY A 97 14.85 -15.37 6.91
CA GLY A 97 14.15 -14.64 7.97
C GLY A 97 13.59 -13.28 7.54
N ILE A 98 13.77 -12.87 6.28
CA ILE A 98 13.18 -11.63 5.71
C ILE A 98 12.21 -11.98 4.60
N GLY A 99 12.69 -12.62 3.53
CA GLY A 99 11.84 -12.98 2.39
C GLY A 99 12.59 -13.08 1.06
N VAL A 100 11.82 -13.07 -0.03
CA VAL A 100 12.31 -13.20 -1.40
C VAL A 100 11.98 -11.95 -2.20
N PHE A 101 13.02 -11.39 -2.82
CA PHE A 101 12.93 -10.29 -3.78
C PHE A 101 13.03 -10.84 -5.20
N SER A 102 12.13 -10.43 -6.09
CA SER A 102 12.19 -10.79 -7.50
C SER A 102 11.87 -9.63 -8.44
N PRO A 103 12.59 -9.48 -9.56
CA PRO A 103 12.30 -8.43 -10.53
C PRO A 103 11.00 -8.75 -11.27
N SER A 104 10.23 -7.71 -11.57
CA SER A 104 9.08 -7.77 -12.47
C SER A 104 9.34 -6.94 -13.72
N LEU A 105 8.95 -7.48 -14.88
CA LEU A 105 9.11 -6.80 -16.16
C LEU A 105 7.80 -6.11 -16.57
N GLY A 106 7.95 -5.04 -17.33
CA GLY A 106 6.85 -4.33 -17.98
C GLY A 106 7.32 -3.67 -19.26
N LEU A 107 6.36 -3.13 -20.00
CA LEU A 107 6.63 -2.39 -21.23
C LEU A 107 7.03 -0.95 -20.92
N ALA A 108 7.93 -0.40 -21.72
CA ALA A 108 8.26 1.02 -21.67
C ALA A 108 7.02 1.88 -21.99
N LYS A 109 6.87 3.03 -21.31
CA LYS A 109 5.75 3.97 -21.53
C LYS A 109 5.60 4.32 -23.02
N GLY A 110 4.36 4.25 -23.53
CA GLY A 110 4.03 4.61 -24.91
C GLY A 110 4.03 3.47 -25.92
N LYS A 111 4.13 2.21 -25.48
CA LYS A 111 3.86 1.03 -26.30
C LYS A 111 2.62 0.34 -25.74
N GLU A 112 1.51 0.42 -26.46
CA GLU A 112 0.29 -0.32 -26.13
C GLU A 112 0.52 -1.83 -26.33
N GLU A 113 -0.32 -2.63 -25.68
CA GLU A 113 -0.34 -4.08 -25.78
C GLU A 113 -0.91 -4.49 -27.14
N ASP A 114 -0.16 -4.23 -28.22
CA ASP A 114 -0.58 -4.71 -29.54
C ASP A 114 -0.32 -6.21 -29.67
N GLU A 115 -1.34 -6.83 -30.28
CA GLU A 115 -1.61 -8.22 -30.62
C GLU A 115 -0.41 -9.17 -30.68
N VAL A 116 -0.59 -10.32 -30.00
CA VAL A 116 -0.26 -11.73 -30.37
C VAL A 116 0.85 -11.98 -31.41
N ASP A 117 1.93 -11.21 -31.42
CA ASP A 117 3.14 -11.55 -32.18
C ASP A 117 4.35 -11.52 -31.24
N LEU A 118 4.31 -12.47 -30.30
CA LEU A 118 5.31 -12.71 -29.25
C LEU A 118 6.71 -13.02 -29.79
N ALA A 119 6.85 -13.29 -31.09
CA ALA A 119 8.08 -13.75 -31.72
C ALA A 119 9.12 -12.64 -31.99
N ARG A 120 8.74 -11.35 -31.96
CA ARG A 120 9.64 -10.24 -32.37
C ARG A 120 9.65 -9.03 -31.42
N ARG A 121 9.40 -9.21 -30.12
CA ARG A 121 9.59 -8.10 -29.17
C ARG A 121 11.08 -7.78 -29.02
N ASN A 122 11.46 -6.57 -29.41
CA ASN A 122 12.81 -6.05 -29.21
C ASN A 122 13.09 -5.92 -27.70
N ALA A 123 14.22 -6.43 -27.21
CA ALA A 123 14.65 -6.29 -25.82
C ALA A 123 14.62 -4.82 -25.32
N ARG A 124 14.75 -3.83 -26.23
CA ARG A 124 14.65 -2.40 -25.93
C ARG A 124 13.27 -1.92 -25.43
N SER A 125 12.19 -2.68 -25.65
CA SER A 125 10.86 -2.32 -25.15
C SER A 125 10.51 -2.91 -23.79
N VAL A 126 11.30 -3.85 -23.28
CA VAL A 126 11.08 -4.51 -21.99
C VAL A 126 11.97 -3.83 -20.95
N ARG A 127 11.39 -3.46 -19.79
CA ARG A 127 12.10 -2.81 -18.69
C ARG A 127 11.69 -3.43 -17.36
N ILE A 128 12.50 -3.22 -16.33
CA ILE A 128 12.12 -3.51 -14.94
C ILE A 128 10.97 -2.56 -14.58
N LYS A 129 9.81 -3.13 -14.27
CA LYS A 129 8.59 -2.43 -13.83
C LYS A 129 8.60 -2.19 -12.32
N GLY A 130 9.20 -3.11 -11.58
CA GLY A 130 9.30 -3.06 -10.12
C GLY A 130 9.95 -4.30 -9.54
N VAL A 131 10.03 -4.34 -8.22
CA VAL A 131 10.53 -5.50 -7.45
C VAL A 131 9.37 -6.02 -6.61
N ASN A 132 9.09 -7.32 -6.74
CA ASN A 132 8.13 -8.01 -5.89
C ASN A 132 8.85 -8.45 -4.63
N PHE A 133 8.17 -8.32 -3.49
CA PHE A 133 8.62 -8.85 -2.22
C PHE A 133 7.61 -9.88 -1.70
N ARG A 134 8.09 -11.08 -1.39
CA ARG A 134 7.33 -12.10 -0.67
C ARG A 134 8.00 -12.30 0.69
N ALA A 135 7.28 -11.95 1.76
CA ALA A 135 7.77 -12.13 3.12
C ALA A 135 8.03 -13.61 3.42
N ASP A 136 9.08 -13.88 4.21
CA ASP A 136 9.32 -15.21 4.77
C ASP A 136 8.20 -15.54 5.78
N THR A 137 7.76 -16.79 5.80
CA THR A 137 6.80 -17.29 6.79
C THR A 137 7.31 -17.09 8.21
N GLU A 138 8.63 -17.17 8.45
CA GLU A 138 9.20 -16.90 9.76
C GLU A 138 9.05 -15.43 10.18
N LEU A 139 9.20 -14.49 9.25
CA LEU A 139 9.00 -13.06 9.51
C LEU A 139 7.54 -12.79 9.91
N ILE A 140 6.58 -13.43 9.23
CA ILE A 140 5.16 -13.33 9.55
C ILE A 140 4.90 -13.83 10.98
N ARG A 141 5.43 -15.00 11.33
CA ARG A 141 5.28 -15.57 12.69
C ARG A 141 5.90 -14.71 13.78
N LYS A 142 7.08 -14.14 13.55
CA LYS A 142 7.74 -13.22 14.49
C LYS A 142 6.91 -11.95 14.67
N THR A 143 6.35 -11.42 13.59
CA THR A 143 5.47 -10.24 13.63
C THR A 143 4.20 -10.53 14.40
N GLU A 144 3.56 -11.67 14.16
CA GLU A 144 2.37 -12.10 14.92
C GLU A 144 2.69 -12.27 16.41
N SER A 145 3.82 -12.88 16.75
CA SER A 145 4.23 -13.09 18.15
C SER A 145 4.60 -11.79 18.88
N ALA A 146 5.06 -10.77 18.15
CA ALA A 146 5.38 -9.46 18.69
C ALA A 146 4.17 -8.50 18.73
N CYS A 147 3.05 -8.89 18.13
CA CYS A 147 1.89 -8.02 17.96
C CYS A 147 0.75 -8.44 18.90
N THR A 148 0.29 -7.51 19.73
CA THR A 148 -0.98 -7.67 20.44
C THR A 148 -2.00 -6.72 19.84
N LEU A 149 -3.12 -7.27 19.35
CA LEU A 149 -4.14 -6.50 18.63
C LEU A 149 -5.25 -6.03 19.56
N GLU A 150 -5.60 -4.75 19.44
CA GLU A 150 -6.80 -4.19 20.07
C GLU A 150 -7.73 -3.58 19.03
N ARG A 151 -9.05 -3.67 19.28
CA ARG A 151 -10.02 -3.03 18.41
C ARG A 151 -10.05 -1.53 18.73
N ALA A 152 -9.84 -0.68 17.73
CA ALA A 152 -9.97 0.76 17.92
C ALA A 152 -11.41 1.10 18.37
N GLN A 153 -11.55 1.86 19.46
CA GLN A 153 -12.85 2.32 19.96
C GLN A 153 -13.47 3.32 19.00
N ASP A 154 -12.64 4.21 18.46
CA ASP A 154 -13.03 5.17 17.44
C ASP A 154 -12.56 4.69 16.07
N LYS A 155 -13.47 4.69 15.09
CA LYS A 155 -13.04 4.60 13.69
C LYS A 155 -12.32 5.91 13.39
N PRO A 156 -11.07 5.90 12.86
CA PRO A 156 -10.51 7.10 12.26
C PRO A 156 -11.50 7.59 11.21
N ASP A 157 -11.75 8.88 11.21
CA ASP A 157 -12.76 9.52 10.36
C ASP A 157 -12.30 9.42 8.91
N TYR A 158 -12.56 8.27 8.28
CA TYR A 158 -12.47 8.14 6.85
C TYR A 158 -13.64 8.93 6.31
N SER A 159 -13.35 10.12 5.78
CA SER A 159 -14.29 11.08 5.20
C SER A 159 -15.29 10.47 4.19
N SER A 160 -15.05 9.26 3.71
CA SER A 160 -15.93 8.50 2.82
C SER A 160 -17.09 7.74 3.50
N VAL A 161 -17.17 7.68 4.84
CA VAL A 161 -18.13 6.80 5.55
C VAL A 161 -19.50 7.45 5.79
N HIS A 162 -19.62 8.77 5.74
CA HIS A 162 -20.84 9.45 6.21
C HIS A 162 -21.91 9.72 5.14
N LEU A 163 -21.68 9.35 3.88
CA LEU A 163 -22.65 9.61 2.80
C LEU A 163 -22.91 8.34 1.99
N SER A 164 -24.17 7.95 1.86
CA SER A 164 -24.62 6.89 0.95
C SER A 164 -24.39 7.29 -0.52
N ALA A 165 -24.43 6.33 -1.45
CA ALA A 165 -24.26 6.64 -2.88
C ALA A 165 -25.33 7.61 -3.41
N GLU A 166 -26.54 7.51 -2.88
CA GLU A 166 -27.67 8.38 -3.24
C GLU A 166 -27.49 9.79 -2.65
N GLU A 167 -27.04 9.90 -1.40
CA GLU A 167 -26.74 11.20 -0.78
C GLU A 167 -25.57 11.91 -1.47
N ARG A 168 -24.56 11.15 -1.94
CA ARG A 168 -23.46 11.70 -2.74
C ARG A 168 -23.93 12.20 -4.10
N LEU A 169 -24.85 11.48 -4.76
CA LEU A 169 -25.45 11.92 -6.01
C LEU A 169 -26.25 13.21 -5.80
N ALA A 170 -27.08 13.27 -4.76
CA ALA A 170 -27.88 14.45 -4.42
C ALA A 170 -26.99 15.68 -4.16
N LYS A 171 -25.87 15.51 -3.44
CA LYS A 171 -24.88 16.58 -3.23
C LYS A 171 -24.20 17.03 -4.51
N ALA A 172 -23.82 16.10 -5.39
CA ALA A 172 -23.22 16.42 -6.68
C ALA A 172 -24.20 17.18 -7.59
N GLN A 173 -25.47 16.77 -7.60
CA GLN A 173 -26.54 17.45 -8.34
C GLN A 173 -26.78 18.86 -7.78
N ALA A 174 -26.90 19.02 -6.47
CA ALA A 174 -27.05 20.32 -5.82
C ALA A 174 -25.88 21.26 -6.14
N PHE A 175 -24.65 20.75 -6.11
CA PHE A 175 -23.47 21.54 -6.49
C PHE A 175 -23.52 22.00 -7.95
N LEU A 176 -24.04 21.16 -8.86
CA LEU A 176 -24.20 21.49 -10.27
C LEU A 176 -25.41 22.41 -10.57
N GLU A 177 -26.30 22.65 -9.60
CA GLU A 177 -27.31 23.72 -9.69
C GLU A 177 -26.67 25.09 -9.41
N GLU A 178 -25.75 25.15 -8.45
CA GLU A 178 -25.07 26.40 -8.05
C GLU A 178 -23.86 26.72 -8.94
N HIS A 179 -23.22 25.70 -9.51
CA HIS A 179 -22.00 25.82 -10.28
C HIS A 179 -22.13 25.24 -11.70
N PRO A 180 -21.64 25.95 -12.75
CA PRO A 180 -21.75 25.49 -14.14
C PRO A 180 -21.03 24.17 -14.43
N PHE A 181 -20.01 23.80 -13.63
CA PHE A 181 -19.25 22.58 -13.80
C PHE A 181 -18.64 22.12 -12.46
N MET A 182 -18.33 20.83 -12.38
CA MET A 182 -17.69 20.18 -11.25
C MET A 182 -16.48 19.38 -11.71
N THR A 183 -15.34 19.55 -11.05
CA THR A 183 -14.15 18.72 -11.26
C THR A 183 -14.14 17.51 -10.33
N VAL A 184 -13.26 16.54 -10.61
CA VAL A 184 -13.03 15.41 -9.68
C VAL A 184 -12.55 15.92 -8.32
N SER A 185 -11.79 17.02 -8.27
CA SER A 185 -11.30 17.59 -7.02
C SER A 185 -12.44 18.15 -6.19
N ASP A 186 -13.36 18.88 -6.81
CA ASP A 186 -14.52 19.47 -6.13
C ASP A 186 -15.41 18.36 -5.57
N TYR A 187 -15.64 17.30 -6.35
CA TYR A 187 -16.40 16.14 -5.88
C TYR A 187 -15.71 15.41 -4.71
N CYS A 188 -14.38 15.31 -4.71
CA CYS A 188 -13.64 14.77 -3.57
C CYS A 188 -13.82 15.63 -2.31
N GLN A 189 -13.83 16.95 -2.45
CA GLN A 189 -14.06 17.87 -1.33
C GLN A 189 -15.50 17.79 -0.80
N LEU A 190 -16.48 17.67 -1.70
CA LEU A 190 -17.92 17.58 -1.34
C LEU A 190 -18.28 16.28 -0.60
N THR A 191 -17.64 15.17 -0.99
CA THR A 191 -18.02 13.83 -0.52
C THR A 191 -17.01 13.18 0.40
N GLY A 192 -15.81 13.76 0.53
CA GLY A 192 -14.72 13.15 1.29
C GLY A 192 -14.15 11.87 0.64
N LEU A 193 -14.51 11.56 -0.61
CA LEU A 193 -14.00 10.39 -1.31
C LEU A 193 -12.55 10.56 -1.75
N GLY A 194 -11.79 9.46 -1.67
CA GLY A 194 -10.49 9.37 -2.31
C GLY A 194 -10.60 9.52 -3.84
N ARG A 195 -9.60 10.15 -4.46
CA ARG A 195 -9.59 10.51 -5.89
C ARG A 195 -9.92 9.35 -6.84
N SER A 196 -9.43 8.15 -6.53
CA SER A 196 -9.67 6.95 -7.34
C SER A 196 -11.14 6.54 -7.31
N THR A 197 -11.74 6.49 -6.12
CA THR A 197 -13.16 6.16 -5.92
C THR A 197 -14.07 7.20 -6.54
N ALA A 198 -13.77 8.48 -6.32
CA ALA A 198 -14.45 9.61 -6.96
C ALA A 198 -14.42 9.51 -8.49
N CYS A 199 -13.26 9.18 -9.07
CA CYS A 199 -13.13 8.99 -10.52
C CYS A 199 -14.01 7.86 -11.05
N VAL A 200 -14.10 6.74 -10.33
CA VAL A 200 -14.89 5.57 -10.74
C VAL A 200 -16.38 5.90 -10.68
N GLU A 201 -16.83 6.52 -9.59
CA GLU A 201 -18.24 6.87 -9.39
C GLU A 201 -18.73 7.90 -10.41
N LEU A 202 -17.98 8.97 -10.64
CA LEU A 202 -18.32 9.97 -11.65
C LEU A 202 -18.33 9.40 -13.08
N ARG A 203 -17.47 8.41 -13.40
CA ARG A 203 -17.53 7.70 -14.68
C ARG A 203 -18.79 6.86 -14.81
N ARG A 204 -19.19 6.17 -13.74
CA ARG A 204 -20.42 5.39 -13.71
C ARG A 204 -21.65 6.26 -13.94
N TRP A 205 -21.72 7.45 -13.34
CA TRP A 205 -22.84 8.38 -13.54
C TRP A 205 -22.91 8.93 -14.96
N LYS A 206 -21.78 9.17 -15.63
CA LYS A 206 -21.77 9.50 -17.06
C LYS A 206 -22.48 8.43 -17.91
N GLU A 207 -22.34 7.16 -17.55
CA GLU A 207 -22.95 6.03 -18.28
C GLU A 207 -24.42 5.81 -17.91
N GLN A 208 -24.84 6.22 -16.72
CA GLN A 208 -26.22 6.10 -16.24
C GLN A 208 -27.06 7.29 -16.70
N THR A 209 -28.09 7.02 -17.52
CA THR A 209 -29.00 8.05 -18.06
C THR A 209 -29.78 8.81 -16.98
N ASP A 210 -30.03 8.15 -15.84
CA ASP A 210 -30.85 8.62 -14.71
C ASP A 210 -30.07 9.49 -13.70
N SER A 211 -28.73 9.55 -13.81
CA SER A 211 -27.89 10.29 -12.86
C SER A 211 -28.01 11.82 -12.99
N GLY A 212 -28.50 12.32 -14.14
CA GLY A 212 -28.57 13.76 -14.43
C GLY A 212 -27.21 14.45 -14.65
N ILE A 213 -26.10 13.70 -14.70
CA ILE A 213 -24.74 14.24 -14.84
C ILE A 213 -24.13 13.78 -16.17
N THR A 214 -23.56 14.72 -16.92
CA THR A 214 -22.80 14.43 -18.15
C THR A 214 -21.40 15.03 -18.06
N VAL A 215 -20.60 14.86 -19.12
CA VAL A 215 -19.20 15.27 -19.17
C VAL A 215 -18.98 16.24 -20.31
N ALA A 216 -18.21 17.30 -20.05
CA ALA A 216 -17.65 18.19 -21.07
C ALA A 216 -16.12 18.12 -21.07
N GLY A 217 -15.52 18.41 -22.22
CA GLY A 217 -14.07 18.39 -22.42
C GLY A 217 -13.47 17.01 -22.73
N ARG A 218 -12.14 16.97 -22.93
CA ARG A 218 -11.36 15.77 -23.26
C ARG A 218 -10.08 15.71 -22.43
N GLY A 219 -9.59 14.49 -22.19
CA GLY A 219 -8.32 14.25 -21.52
C GLY A 219 -8.23 14.87 -20.13
N SER A 220 -7.21 15.72 -19.93
CA SER A 220 -6.93 16.45 -18.67
C SER A 220 -7.95 17.54 -18.35
N HIS A 221 -8.69 18.04 -19.34
CA HIS A 221 -9.67 19.12 -19.18
C HIS A 221 -11.10 18.61 -19.00
N ARG A 222 -11.25 17.37 -18.53
CA ARG A 222 -12.56 16.74 -18.33
C ARG A 222 -13.25 17.32 -17.10
N VAL A 223 -14.44 17.87 -17.30
CA VAL A 223 -15.32 18.38 -16.25
C VAL A 223 -16.70 17.73 -16.32
N TYR A 224 -17.38 17.65 -15.20
CA TYR A 224 -18.74 17.11 -15.08
C TYR A 224 -19.73 18.27 -15.05
N ILE A 225 -20.82 18.16 -15.79
CA ILE A 225 -21.83 19.22 -15.92
C ILE A 225 -23.23 18.60 -15.75
N LYS A 226 -24.21 19.45 -15.41
CA LYS A 226 -25.61 19.04 -15.41
C LYS A 226 -26.04 18.63 -16.81
N LYS A 227 -26.75 17.51 -16.93
CA LYS A 227 -27.35 17.08 -18.18
C LYS A 227 -28.63 17.91 -18.39
N ASN A 228 -28.65 18.72 -19.45
CA ASN A 228 -29.89 19.36 -19.88
C ASN A 228 -30.81 18.28 -20.45
N GLY A 229 -32.04 18.23 -19.93
CA GLY A 229 -33.10 17.30 -20.38
C GLY A 229 -33.46 17.49 -21.85
#